data_AF-A0A959NPH2-F1
#
_entry.id   AF-A0A959NPH2-F1
#
_cell.length_a   1.000
_cell.length_b   1.000
_cell.length_c   1.000
_cell.angle_alpha   90.00
_cell.angle_beta   90.00
_cell.angle_gamma   90.00
#
_symmetry.space_group_name_H-M   'P 1'
#
loop_
_entity.id
_entity.type
_entity.pdbx_description
1 polymer ?
#
loop_
_entity_poly.entity_id
_entity_poly.type
_entity_poly.pdbx_seq_one_letter_code
_entity_poly.pdbx_strand_id
1 'polypeptide(L)' 'MNPPIEKIAQEFSIGNFDSIFQYLSENVQWNIIGQNSFEGKTDVILNCKTTAQYFKSVQTNFITEDL' A
#
# COMPACT_ATOMS: atom_id res chain seq x y z
N MET A 1 21.74 3.55 -3.87
CA MET A 1 21.17 3.76 -5.22
C MET A 1 19.66 3.72 -5.08
N ASN A 2 18.93 4.66 -5.67
CA ASN A 2 17.47 4.62 -5.61
C ASN A 2 16.95 3.53 -6.56
N PRO A 3 15.94 2.75 -6.15
CA PRO A 3 15.31 1.78 -7.05
C PRO A 3 14.63 2.52 -8.22
N PRO A 4 14.44 1.84 -9.37
CA PRO A 4 13.61 2.35 -10.45
C PRO A 4 12.20 2.71 -9.94
N ILE A 5 11.58 3.73 -10.51
CA ILE A 5 10.26 4.21 -10.05
C ILE A 5 9.18 3.13 -10.23
N GLU A 6 9.34 2.29 -11.25
CA GLU A 6 8.50 1.13 -11.53
C GLU A 6 8.52 0.14 -10.37
N LYS A 7 9.69 -0.04 -9.73
CA LYS A 7 9.82 -0.91 -8.57
C LYS A 7 9.12 -0.31 -7.36
N ILE A 8 9.27 0.99 -7.12
CA ILE A 8 8.56 1.68 -6.02
C ILE A 8 7.05 1.55 -6.19
N ALA A 9 6.55 1.82 -7.40
CA ALA A 9 5.13 1.69 -7.72
C ALA A 9 4.63 0.27 -7.53
N GLN A 10 5.37 -0.73 -8.02
CA GLN A 10 5.01 -2.15 -7.87
C GLN A 10 4.90 -2.55 -6.40
N GLU A 11 5.90 -2.24 -5.57
CA GLU A 11 5.89 -2.59 -4.15
C GLU A 11 4.72 -1.94 -3.41
N PHE A 12 4.40 -0.68 -3.72
CA PHE A 12 3.23 0.00 -3.15
C PHE A 12 1.93 -0.68 -3.59
N SER A 13 1.78 -1.02 -4.86
CA SER A 13 0.56 -1.65 -5.40
C SER A 13 0.28 -3.05 -4.84
N ILE A 14 1.32 -3.82 -4.49
CA ILE A 14 1.16 -5.16 -3.91
C ILE A 14 1.10 -5.17 -2.37
N GLY A 15 1.15 -4.00 -1.73
CA GLY A 15 1.08 -3.87 -0.28
C GLY A 15 2.39 -4.15 0.47
N ASN A 16 3.53 -4.20 -0.22
CA ASN A 16 4.85 -4.36 0.39
C ASN A 16 5.50 -3.01 0.75
N PHE A 17 4.78 -2.24 1.57
CA PHE A 17 5.08 -0.84 1.83
C PHE A 17 6.40 -0.60 2.58
N ASP A 18 6.81 -1.51 3.47
CA ASP A 18 7.98 -1.34 4.35
C ASP A 18 9.27 -1.08 3.54
N SER A 19 9.37 -1.71 2.36
CA SER A 19 10.54 -1.59 1.49
C SER A 19 10.70 -0.20 0.84
N ILE A 20 9.63 0.61 0.80
CA ILE A 20 9.60 1.87 0.05
C ILE A 20 9.41 3.13 0.90
N PHE A 21 9.19 3.02 2.21
CA PHE A 21 8.97 4.18 3.09
C PHE A 21 10.08 5.24 3.02
N GLN A 22 11.34 4.83 2.86
CA GLN A 22 12.47 5.75 2.75
C GLN A 22 12.41 6.62 1.48
N TYR A 23 11.69 6.18 0.45
CA TYR A 23 11.55 6.89 -0.83
C TYR A 23 10.32 7.79 -0.88
N LEU A 24 9.48 7.78 0.16
CA LEU A 24 8.34 8.69 0.26
C LEU A 24 8.80 10.10 0.61
N SER A 25 8.25 11.08 -0.10
CA SER A 25 8.42 12.50 0.22
C SER A 25 7.82 12.83 1.58
N GLU A 26 8.38 13.80 2.29
CA GLU A 26 7.82 14.27 3.57
C GLU A 26 6.40 14.85 3.40
N ASN A 27 6.11 15.44 2.23
CA ASN A 27 4.80 15.98 1.85
C ASN A 27 3.99 15.06 0.92
N VAL A 28 4.24 13.74 0.94
CA VAL A 28 3.48 12.78 0.14
C VAL A 28 1.98 12.87 0.43
N GLN A 29 1.15 12.68 -0.60
CA GLN A 29 -0.30 12.58 -0.45
C GLN A 29 -0.78 11.26 -1.06
N TRP A 30 -1.63 10.55 -0.34
CA TRP A 30 -2.32 9.36 -0.85
C TRP A 30 -3.81 9.62 -0.92
N ASN A 31 -4.31 9.82 -2.14
CA ASN A 31 -5.72 10.08 -2.43
C ASN A 31 -6.41 8.78 -2.83
N ILE A 32 -7.27 8.24 -1.97
CA ILE A 32 -8.08 7.06 -2.26
C ILE A 32 -9.44 7.54 -2.76
N ILE A 33 -9.69 7.37 -4.06
CA ILE A 33 -10.88 7.89 -4.73
C ILE A 33 -12.15 7.28 -4.12
N GLY A 34 -13.09 8.15 -3.74
CA GLY A 34 -14.35 7.76 -3.09
C GLY A 34 -14.20 7.38 -1.61
N GLN A 35 -13.01 7.54 -1.02
CA GLN A 35 -12.75 7.31 0.40
C GLN A 35 -12.03 8.53 1.00
N ASN A 36 -10.84 8.34 1.57
CA ASN A 36 -10.09 9.35 2.29
C ASN A 36 -8.83 9.80 1.53
N SER A 37 -8.31 10.97 1.91
CA SER A 37 -6.95 11.39 1.61
C SER A 37 -6.09 11.33 2.87
N PHE A 38 -4.81 10.99 2.70
CA PHE A 38 -3.79 11.00 3.75
C PHE A 38 -2.65 11.92 3.31
N GLU A 39 -2.26 12.86 4.17
CA GLU A 39 -1.29 13.89 3.83
C GLU A 39 -0.09 13.83 4.77
N GLY A 40 1.10 13.92 4.18
CA GLY A 40 2.35 13.79 4.92
C GLY A 40 2.76 12.34 5.14
N LYS A 41 4.06 12.15 5.26
CA LYS A 41 4.68 10.82 5.34
C LYS A 41 4.21 9.99 6.53
N THR A 42 4.03 10.60 7.70
CA THR A 42 3.56 9.91 8.91
C THR A 42 2.19 9.28 8.70
N ASP A 43 1.23 10.05 8.16
CA ASP A 43 -0.16 9.60 7.98
C ASP A 43 -0.25 8.55 6.88
N VAL A 44 0.49 8.72 5.78
CA VAL A 44 0.57 7.72 4.72
C VAL A 44 1.18 6.41 5.23
N ILE A 45 2.28 6.46 6.01
CA ILE A 45 2.89 5.26 6.60
C ILE A 45 1.94 4.57 7.57
N LEU A 46 1.23 5.32 8.40
CA LEU A 46 0.24 4.77 9.32
C LEU A 46 -0.86 4.02 8.55
N ASN A 47 -1.39 4.63 7.49
CA ASN A 47 -2.41 3.97 6.67
C ASN A 47 -1.86 2.73 5.95
N CYS A 48 -0.65 2.79 5.39
CA CYS A 48 0.02 1.63 4.80
C CYS A 48 0.11 0.44 5.78
N LYS A 49 0.47 0.69 7.03
CA LYS A 49 0.52 -0.35 8.07
C LYS A 49 -0.85 -0.96 8.35
N THR A 50 -1.88 -0.12 8.49
CA THR A 50 -3.27 -0.58 8.67
C THR A 50 -3.74 -1.41 7.47
N THR A 51 -3.48 -0.96 6.24
CA THR A 51 -3.81 -1.70 5.01
C THR A 51 -3.10 -3.04 4.94
N ALA A 52 -1.80 -3.09 5.25
CA ALA A 52 -1.04 -4.34 5.25
C ALA A 52 -1.54 -5.33 6.33
N GLN A 53 -1.95 -4.84 7.49
CA GLN A 53 -2.59 -5.68 8.52
C GLN A 53 -3.93 -6.24 8.03
N TYR A 54 -4.75 -5.42 7.36
CA TYR A 54 -6.00 -5.87 6.76
C TYR A 54 -5.76 -6.98 5.73
N PHE A 55 -4.82 -6.79 4.79
CA PHE A 55 -4.48 -7.82 3.79
C PHE A 55 -4.03 -9.15 4.41
N LYS A 56 -3.32 -9.12 5.55
CA LYS A 56 -2.92 -10.32 6.29
C LYS A 56 -4.10 -11.01 7.00
N SER A 57 -5.16 -10.27 7.31
CA SER A 57 -6.35 -10.80 7.99
C SER A 57 -7.36 -11.43 7.04
N VAL A 58 -7.40 -10.98 5.78
CA VAL A 58 -8.35 -11.49 4.79
C VAL A 58 -7.84 -12.81 4.23
N GLN A 59 -8.56 -13.89 4.53
CA GLN A 59 -8.38 -15.18 3.88
C GLN A 59 -9.46 -15.36 2.81
N THR A 60 -9.07 -15.33 1.54
CA THR A 60 -9.99 -15.60 0.43
C THR A 60 -10.06 -17.11 0.20
N ASN A 61 -11.23 -17.70 0.41
CA ASN A 61 -11.51 -19.07 0.00
C ASN A 61 -11.99 -19.07 -1.45
N PHE A 62 -11.20 -19.61 -2.36
CA PHE A 62 -11.61 -19.79 -3.75
C PHE A 62 -12.38 -21.11 -3.87
N ILE A 63 -13.67 -21.02 -4.13
CA ILE A 63 -14.52 -22.19 -4.41
C ILE A 63 -14.77 -22.20 -5.90
N THR A 64 -14.36 -23.28 -6.58
CA THR A 64 -14.80 -23.59 -7.93
C THR A 64 -15.99 -24.55 -7.83
N GLU A 65 -17.15 -24.13 -8.31
CA GLU A 65 -18.26 -25.05 -8.53
C GLU A 65 -17.96 -25.83 -9.81
N ASP A 66 -17.87 -27.16 -9.71
CA ASP A 66 -17.86 -28.03 -10.88
C ASP A 66 -19.29 -28.01 -11.48
N LEU A 67 -19.43 -27.41 -12.67
CA LEU A 67 -20.68 -27.37 -13.45
C LEU A 67 -20.97 -28.70 -14.14
#